data_AF-A0A496ACJ7-F1
#
_entry.id   AF-A0A496ACJ7-F1
#
_cell.length_a   1.000
_cell.length_b   1.000
_cell.length_c   1.000
_cell.angle_alpha   90.00
_cell.angle_beta   90.00
_cell.angle_gamma   90.00
#
_symmetry.space_group_name_H-M   'P 1'
#
loop_
_entity.id
_entity.type
_entity.pdbx_description
1 polymer ?
#
loop_
_entity_poly.entity_id
_entity_poly.type
_entity_poly.pdbx_seq_one_letter_code
_entity_poly.pdbx_strand_id
1 'polypeptide(L)' 'MRGRTYEKRDGFPARCLGVYDDYGRLIMMINFNNDLGDGWEHAADGFYPREASDMAFKLGINAVVYALTH' A
#
# COMPACT_ATOMS: atom_id res chain seq x y z
N MET A 1 -6.10 19.22 8.71
CA MET A 1 -5.92 17.83 9.18
C MET A 1 -5.08 17.82 10.45
N ARG A 2 -5.44 17.03 11.46
CA ARG A 2 -4.76 16.98 12.78
C ARG A 2 -3.43 16.17 12.79
N GLY A 3 -2.80 15.96 11.63
CA GLY A 3 -1.52 15.23 11.52
C GLY A 3 -1.57 13.73 11.87
N ARG A 4 -2.76 13.16 12.09
CA ARG A 4 -2.98 11.74 12.39
C ARG A 4 -3.35 11.01 11.11
N THR A 5 -2.59 9.97 10.76
CA THR A 5 -2.72 9.16 9.53
C THR A 5 -3.27 7.76 9.78
N TYR A 6 -3.71 7.46 11.00
CA TYR A 6 -4.22 6.15 11.39
C TYR A 6 -5.48 6.26 12.26
N GLU A 7 -6.41 5.33 12.11
CA GLU A 7 -7.69 5.34 12.82
C GLU A 7 -7.57 4.96 14.30
N LYS A 8 -6.83 3.88 14.61
CA LYS A 8 -6.68 3.33 15.96
C LYS A 8 -5.23 3.35 16.43
N ARG A 9 -4.99 3.39 17.74
CA ARG A 9 -3.64 3.51 18.34
C ARG A 9 -2.67 2.38 17.95
N ASP A 10 -3.21 1.24 17.52
CA ASP A 10 -2.50 0.05 17.02
C ASP A 10 -2.22 0.09 15.50
N GLY A 11 -2.70 1.11 14.78
CA GLY A 11 -2.42 1.34 13.35
C GLY A 11 -1.01 1.84 13.04
N PHE A 12 -0.05 1.61 13.93
CA PHE A 12 1.36 1.96 13.77
C PHE A 12 2.25 0.83 14.31
N PRO A 13 3.41 0.53 13.70
CA PRO A 13 3.96 1.15 12.49
C PRO A 13 3.39 0.54 11.20
N ALA A 14 3.17 1.41 10.21
CA ALA A 14 2.93 0.99 8.83
C ALA A 14 4.21 0.38 8.23
N ARG A 15 4.09 -0.80 7.60
CA ARG A 15 5.22 -1.49 6.96
C ARG A 15 4.79 -2.17 5.66
N CYS A 16 5.66 -2.09 4.65
CA CYS A 16 5.62 -2.99 3.50
C CYS A 16 6.61 -4.13 3.77
N LEU A 17 6.12 -5.37 3.77
CA LEU A 17 6.90 -6.57 4.03
C LEU A 17 6.85 -7.50 2.81
N GLY A 18 7.81 -8.42 2.74
CA GLY A 18 7.91 -9.37 1.65
C GLY A 18 8.25 -10.77 2.14
N VAL A 19 7.71 -11.79 1.48
CA VAL A 19 8.18 -13.17 1.56
C VAL A 19 8.94 -13.46 0.28
N TYR A 20 10.11 -14.10 0.41
CA TYR A 20 11.02 -14.38 -0.69
C TYR A 20 11.23 -15.88 -0.85
N ASP A 21 11.43 -16.34 -2.09
CA ASP A 21 11.84 -17.73 -2.37
C ASP A 21 13.34 -17.95 -2.17
N ASP A 22 13.81 -19.19 -2.35
CA ASP A 22 15.22 -19.56 -2.20
C ASP A 22 16.16 -18.87 -3.20
N TYR A 23 15.62 -18.29 -4.27
CA TYR A 23 16.36 -17.51 -5.27
C TYR A 23 16.29 -16.00 -5.02
N GLY A 24 15.67 -15.57 -3.91
CA GLY A 24 15.53 -14.17 -3.53
C GLY A 24 14.45 -13.41 -4.31
N ARG A 25 13.53 -14.10 -5.00
CA ARG A 25 12.40 -13.47 -5.68
C ARG A 25 11.27 -13.21 -4.70
N LEU A 26 10.59 -12.07 -4.83
CA LEU A 26 9.45 -11.71 -3.98
C LEU A 26 8.23 -12.52 -4.41
N ILE A 27 7.74 -13.40 -3.54
CA ILE A 27 6.57 -14.26 -3.83
C ILE A 27 5.28 -13.79 -3.14
N MET A 28 5.40 -12.89 -2.15
CA MET A 28 4.25 -12.29 -1.48
C MET A 28 4.62 -10.90 -0.98
N MET A 29 3.78 -9.91 -1.31
CA MET A 29 3.83 -8.57 -0.72
C MET A 29 2.78 -8.48 0.40
N ILE A 30 3.18 -7.94 1.55
CA ILE A 30 2.31 -7.76 2.72
C ILE A 30 2.27 -6.29 3.09
N ASN A 31 1.06 -5.74 3.07
CA ASN A 31 0.75 -4.38 3.47
C ASN A 31 0.27 -4.37 4.93
N PHE A 32 1.21 -4.19 5.86
CA PHE A 32 0.91 -4.21 7.30
C PHE A 32 0.62 -2.81 7.80
N ASN A 33 -0.60 -2.59 8.33
CA ASN A 33 -1.07 -1.30 8.85
C ASN A 33 -0.99 -0.15 7.81
N ASN A 34 -0.98 -0.47 6.51
CA ASN A 34 -1.12 0.49 5.42
C ASN A 34 -2.14 -0.02 4.41
N ASP A 35 -3.40 0.40 4.60
CA ASP A 35 -4.50 0.02 3.73
C ASP A 35 -4.36 0.72 2.37
N LEU A 36 -3.89 -0.03 1.36
CA LEU A 36 -3.86 0.49 -0.03
C LEU A 36 -5.27 0.57 -0.63
N GLY A 37 -6.20 -0.26 -0.14
CA GLY A 37 -7.57 -0.31 -0.62
C GLY A 37 -8.29 1.00 -0.38
N ASP A 38 -8.06 1.62 0.77
CA ASP A 38 -8.56 2.97 1.12
C ASP A 38 -8.17 4.02 0.06
N GLY A 39 -6.92 3.96 -0.42
CA GLY A 39 -6.42 4.83 -1.48
C GLY A 39 -7.08 4.60 -2.85
N TRP A 40 -7.52 3.37 -3.13
CA TRP A 40 -8.21 3.01 -4.38
C TRP A 40 -9.72 3.31 -4.32
N GLU A 41 -10.36 3.05 -3.18
CA GLU A 41 -11.79 3.29 -2.94
C GLU A 41 -12.13 4.77 -3.04
N HIS A 42 -11.31 5.63 -2.42
CA HIS A 42 -11.56 7.06 -2.30
C HIS A 42 -10.82 7.92 -3.33
N ALA A 43 -10.31 7.31 -4.40
CA ALA A 43 -9.51 8.02 -5.42
C ALA A 43 -10.26 9.18 -6.12
N ALA A 44 -11.59 9.10 -6.19
CA ALA A 44 -12.44 10.12 -6.78
C ALA A 44 -13.01 11.11 -5.74
N ASP A 45 -12.76 10.88 -4.45
CA ASP A 45 -13.34 11.66 -3.37
C ASP A 45 -12.53 12.94 -3.12
N GLY A 46 -13.16 14.09 -3.29
CA GLY A 46 -12.49 15.39 -3.18
C GLY A 46 -11.92 15.71 -1.80
N PHE A 47 -12.33 14.99 -0.75
CA PHE A 47 -11.81 15.15 0.62
C PHE A 47 -10.66 14.20 0.95
N TYR A 48 -10.44 13.17 0.14
CA TYR A 48 -9.38 12.19 0.35
C TYR A 48 -8.04 12.74 -0.16
N PRO A 49 -6.92 12.54 0.56
CA PRO A 49 -5.62 13.00 0.09
C PRO A 49 -5.23 12.34 -1.24
N ARG A 50 -5.23 13.12 -2.33
CA ARG A 50 -4.87 12.62 -3.68
C ARG A 50 -3.50 11.95 -3.74
N GLU A 51 -2.52 12.49 -3.00
CA GLU A 51 -1.18 11.90 -2.93
C GLU A 51 -1.18 10.47 -2.37
N ALA A 52 -2.09 10.17 -1.43
CA ALA A 52 -2.23 8.82 -0.88
C ALA A 52 -2.81 7.86 -1.92
N SER A 53 -3.85 8.27 -2.65
CA SER A 53 -4.42 7.49 -3.76
C SER A 53 -3.41 7.25 -4.88
N ASP A 54 -2.66 8.29 -5.29
CA ASP A 54 -1.63 8.17 -6.32
C ASP A 54 -0.54 7.17 -5.92
N MET A 55 -0.13 7.18 -4.65
CA MET A 55 0.85 6.22 -4.13
C MET A 55 0.29 4.80 -4.07
N ALA A 56 -0.97 4.64 -3.66
CA ALA A 56 -1.64 3.33 -3.65
C ALA A 56 -1.71 2.73 -5.07
N PHE A 57 -2.05 3.54 -6.08
CA PHE A 57 -2.05 3.07 -7.47
C PHE A 57 -0.66 2.69 -7.97
N LYS A 58 0.35 3.52 -7.72
CA LYS A 58 1.74 3.22 -8.12
C LYS A 58 2.22 1.90 -7.54
N LEU A 59 1.96 1.67 -6.25
CA LEU A 59 2.38 0.42 -5.60
C LEU A 59 1.62 -0.79 -6.15
N GLY A 60 0.31 -0.68 -6.35
CA GLY A 60 -0.51 -1.75 -6.94
C GLY A 60 -0.07 -2.10 -8.38
N ILE A 61 0.16 -1.10 -9.22
CA ILE A 61 0.64 -1.27 -10.59
C ILE A 61 2.02 -1.93 -10.59
N ASN A 62 2.95 -1.46 -9.76
CA ASN A 62 4.28 -2.05 -9.65
C ASN A 62 4.22 -3.52 -9.21
N ALA A 63 3.33 -3.87 -8.28
CA ALA A 63 3.15 -5.26 -7.84
C ALA A 63 2.64 -6.16 -8.97
N VAL A 64 1.65 -5.69 -9.75
CA VAL A 64 1.13 -6.43 -10.91
C VAL A 64 2.20 -6.58 -11.99
N VAL A 65 2.89 -5.49 -12.34
CA VAL A 65 3.97 -5.52 -13.33
C VAL A 65 5.06 -6.50 -12.89
N TYR A 66 5.50 -6.45 -11.63
CA TYR A 66 6.49 -7.38 -11.09
C TYR A 66 6.03 -8.83 -11.23
N ALA A 67 4.82 -9.16 -10.77
CA ALA A 67 4.27 -10.52 -10.82
C ALA A 67 4.14 -11.08 -12.25
N LEU A 68 4.04 -10.22 -13.26
CA LEU A 68 3.94 -10.62 -14.66
C LEU A 68 5.30 -10.64 -15.38
N THR A 69 6.38 -10.18 -14.76
CA THR A 69 7.68 -9.99 -15.44
C THR A 69 8.88 -10.64 -14.74
N HIS A 70 8.73 -11.12 -13.50
CA HIS A 70 9.81 -11.72 -12.68
C HIS A 70 9.32 -13.01 -11.99
#